data_AF-A0A0A2XTZ5-F1
#
_entry.id   AF-A0A0A2XTZ5-F1
#
_cell.length_a   1.000
_cell.length_b   1.000
_cell.length_c   1.000
_cell.angle_alpha   90.00
_cell.angle_beta   90.00
_cell.angle_gamma   90.00
#
_symmetry.space_group_name_H-M   'P 1'
#
loop_
_entity.id
_entity.type
_entity.pdbx_description
1 polymer ?
#
loop_
_entity_poly.entity_id
_entity_poly.type
_entity_poly.pdbx_seq_one_letter_code
_entity_poly.pdbx_strand_id
1 'polypeptide(L)'
;MGFSNLRVINEDLVASGQGFGTHPHKNMEILSYVLEGTIAHKDSMGNVQQLPASEFQIMSAGTGITHSEFNPSDTEGLHFY
;
A
#
# COMPACT_ATOMS: atom_id res chain seq x y z
N MET A 1 -12.80 14.54 -7.20
CA MET A 1 -12.05 15.78 -7.51
C MET A 1 -10.76 15.75 -6.71
N GLY A 2 -9.64 16.24 -7.25
CA GLY A 2 -8.32 16.23 -6.59
C GLY A 2 -7.66 17.61 -6.62
N PHE A 3 -6.46 17.74 -6.05
CA PHE A 3 -5.70 18.99 -5.96
C PHE A 3 -4.42 18.93 -6.80
N SER A 4 -4.37 19.68 -7.91
CA SER A 4 -3.25 19.58 -8.86
C SER A 4 -3.03 18.12 -9.30
N ASN A 5 -1.82 17.59 -9.17
CA ASN A 5 -1.49 16.19 -9.46
C ASN A 5 -1.95 15.20 -8.38
N LEU A 6 -2.25 15.66 -7.16
CA LEU A 6 -2.73 14.81 -6.08
C LEU A 6 -4.18 14.41 -6.34
N ARG A 7 -4.41 13.09 -6.48
CA ARG A 7 -5.73 12.55 -6.83
C ARG A 7 -6.47 11.96 -5.64
N VAL A 8 -5.76 11.28 -4.75
CA VAL A 8 -6.32 10.52 -3.63
C VAL A 8 -5.38 10.66 -2.44
N ILE A 9 -5.96 10.82 -1.24
CA ILE A 9 -5.34 10.52 0.05
C ILE A 9 -6.38 9.65 0.75
N ASN A 10 -6.00 8.42 1.09
CA ASN A 10 -6.81 7.56 1.93
C ASN A 10 -6.13 7.48 3.29
N GLU A 11 -6.94 7.36 4.35
CA GLU A 11 -6.44 6.98 5.65
C GLU A 11 -7.03 5.61 5.95
N ASP A 12 -6.18 4.59 5.94
CA ASP A 12 -6.61 3.21 5.98
C ASP A 12 -6.24 2.58 7.33
N LEU A 13 -7.25 2.05 8.02
CA LEU A 13 -7.12 1.22 9.21
C LEU A 13 -7.50 -0.22 8.85
N VAL A 14 -6.53 -1.12 8.91
CA VAL A 14 -6.67 -2.50 8.45
C VAL A 14 -6.51 -3.46 9.63
N ALA A 15 -7.53 -4.30 9.83
CA ALA A 15 -7.52 -5.33 10.86
C ALA A 15 -6.42 -6.38 10.63
N SER A 16 -6.06 -7.12 11.67
CA SER A 16 -5.04 -8.17 11.60
C SER A 16 -5.38 -9.22 10.53
N GLY A 17 -4.37 -9.63 9.76
CA GLY A 17 -4.48 -10.59 8.65
C GLY A 17 -5.34 -10.14 7.47
N GLN A 18 -5.86 -8.90 7.46
CA GLN A 18 -6.69 -8.36 6.38
C GLN A 18 -5.88 -7.48 5.42
N GLY A 19 -6.49 -7.15 4.28
CA GLY A 19 -5.87 -6.27 3.30
C GLY A 19 -6.60 -6.23 1.97
N PHE A 20 -5.88 -5.72 0.98
CA PHE A 20 -6.28 -5.61 -0.40
C PHE A 20 -5.65 -6.76 -1.19
N GLY A 21 -6.48 -7.65 -1.71
CA GLY A 21 -6.03 -8.71 -2.62
C GLY A 21 -5.41 -8.14 -3.90
N THR A 22 -4.85 -9.01 -4.74
CA THR A 22 -4.19 -8.59 -5.98
C THR A 22 -5.12 -7.80 -6.89
N HIS A 23 -4.76 -6.55 -7.21
CA HIS A 23 -5.54 -5.65 -8.05
C HIS A 23 -4.63 -4.79 -8.96
N PRO A 24 -5.13 -4.29 -10.10
CA PRO A 24 -4.32 -3.56 -11.08
C PRO A 24 -4.31 -2.04 -10.84
N HIS A 25 -3.17 -1.40 -11.16
CA HIS A 25 -3.02 0.05 -11.36
C HIS A 25 -2.29 0.37 -12.66
N LYS A 26 -2.49 1.58 -13.18
CA LYS A 26 -1.84 2.10 -14.39
C LYS A 26 -1.78 3.62 -14.37
N ASN A 27 -0.71 4.20 -14.93
CA ASN A 27 -0.52 5.66 -15.07
C ASN A 27 -0.67 6.42 -13.73
N MET A 28 -0.16 5.86 -12.64
CA MET A 28 -0.26 6.41 -11.29
C MET A 28 1.04 6.18 -10.52
N GLU A 29 1.41 7.17 -9.70
CA GLU A 29 2.38 7.01 -8.62
C GLU A 29 1.59 6.78 -7.33
N ILE A 30 1.94 5.73 -6.59
CA ILE A 30 1.30 5.37 -5.32
C ILE A 30 2.36 5.47 -4.24
N LEU A 31 2.08 6.29 -3.22
CA LEU A 31 2.93 6.49 -2.05
C LEU A 31 2.17 5.97 -0.84
N SER A 32 2.77 5.05 -0.10
CA SER A 32 2.26 4.56 1.18
C SER A 32 3.14 5.05 2.32
N TYR A 33 2.54 5.50 3.41
CA TYR A 33 3.23 5.92 4.64
C TYR A 33 2.62 5.22 5.85
N VAL A 34 3.40 4.36 6.49
CA VAL A 34 2.94 3.54 7.62
C VAL A 34 3.03 4.33 8.93
N LEU A 35 1.91 4.48 9.63
CA LEU A 35 1.85 5.14 10.93
C LEU A 35 2.01 4.16 12.08
N GLU A 36 1.36 3.00 11.99
CA GLU A 36 1.37 1.94 13.00
C GLU A 36 1.31 0.55 12.34
N GLY A 37 1.93 -0.44 12.97
CA GLY A 37 1.95 -1.82 12.49
C GLY A 37 2.95 -2.05 11.37
N THR A 38 2.60 -2.94 10.43
CA THR A 38 3.44 -3.28 9.27
C THR A 38 2.53 -3.57 8.08
N ILE A 39 2.90 -3.08 6.89
CA ILE A 39 2.24 -3.43 5.63
C ILE A 39 3.15 -4.37 4.84
N ALA A 40 2.60 -5.46 4.34
CA ALA A 40 3.25 -6.35 3.39
C ALA A 40 2.77 -6.03 1.97
N HIS A 41 3.71 -5.76 1.08
CA HIS A 41 3.46 -5.46 -0.32
C HIS A 41 4.04 -6.57 -1.22
N LYS A 42 3.29 -6.96 -2.25
CA LYS A 42 3.75 -7.84 -3.32
C LYS A 42 3.24 -7.36 -4.67
N ASP A 43 4.09 -7.34 -5.69
CA ASP A 43 3.71 -6.94 -7.05
C ASP A 43 4.01 -7.98 -8.15
N SER A 44 3.53 -7.70 -9.37
CA SER A 44 3.74 -8.53 -10.56
C SER A 44 5.16 -8.51 -11.12
N MET A 45 6.04 -7.62 -10.64
CA MET A 45 7.47 -7.64 -11.00
C MET A 45 8.27 -8.58 -10.08
N GLY A 46 7.61 -9.17 -9.07
CA GLY A 46 8.23 -10.08 -8.12
C GLY A 46 8.79 -9.38 -6.88
N ASN A 47 8.56 -8.07 -6.72
CA ASN A 47 8.97 -7.39 -5.49
C ASN A 47 8.07 -7.85 -4.35
N VAL A 48 8.70 -8.13 -3.21
CA VAL A 48 8.02 -8.45 -1.95
C VAL A 48 8.71 -7.65 -0.85
N GLN A 49 7.95 -6.84 -0.12
CA GLN A 49 8.46 -5.97 0.94
C GLN A 49 7.53 -5.99 2.14
N GLN A 50 8.10 -5.75 3.32
CA GLN A 50 7.34 -5.44 4.53
C GLN A 50 7.85 -4.10 5.05
N LEU A 51 6.94 -3.15 5.26
CA LEU A 51 7.28 -1.81 5.72
C LEU A 51 6.70 -1.62 7.12
N PRO A 52 7.54 -1.52 8.15
CA PRO A 52 7.10 -1.18 9.50
C PRO A 52 6.68 0.29 9.60
N ALA A 53 6.06 0.64 10.72
CA ALA A 53 5.74 2.01 11.09
C ALA A 53 6.92 2.98 10.88
N SER A 54 6.61 4.19 10.44
CA SER A 54 7.53 5.27 10.07
C SER A 54 8.28 5.12 8.74
N GLU A 55 8.00 4.08 7.94
CA GLU A 55 8.56 3.92 6.60
C GLU A 55 7.62 4.36 5.48
N PHE A 56 8.22 4.69 4.33
CA PHE A 56 7.52 5.06 3.11
C PHE A 56 7.82 4.07 1.99
N GLN A 57 6.81 3.72 1.19
CA GLN A 57 6.98 3.02 -0.09
C GLN A 57 6.49 3.90 -1.23
N ILE A 58 7.21 3.95 -2.35
CA ILE A 58 6.67 4.47 -3.60
C ILE A 58 6.67 3.38 -4.69
N MET A 59 5.55 3.27 -5.40
CA MET A 59 5.38 2.39 -6.55
C MET A 59 4.91 3.20 -7.76
N SER A 60 5.72 3.18 -8.83
CA SER A 60 5.36 3.75 -10.12
C SER A 60 4.66 2.71 -10.99
N ALA A 61 3.35 2.85 -11.21
CA ALA A 61 2.58 1.84 -11.95
C ALA A 61 2.88 1.85 -13.46
N GLY A 62 3.36 2.97 -14.01
CA GLY A 62 3.75 3.09 -15.41
C GLY A 62 2.68 2.57 -16.39
N THR A 63 3.08 1.67 -17.30
CA THR A 63 2.18 1.06 -18.29
C THR A 63 1.18 0.06 -17.70
N GLY A 64 1.38 -0.36 -16.45
CA GLY A 64 0.51 -1.26 -15.71
C GLY A 64 1.29 -2.13 -14.71
N ILE A 65 0.76 -2.30 -13.51
CA ILE A 65 1.25 -3.21 -12.48
C ILE A 65 0.06 -3.82 -11.73
N THR A 66 0.17 -5.06 -11.27
CA THR A 66 -0.77 -5.59 -10.27
C THR A 66 -0.05 -5.79 -8.96
N HIS A 67 -0.69 -5.44 -7.85
CA HIS A 67 -0.11 -5.61 -6.52
C HIS A 67 -1.17 -5.97 -5.48
N SER A 68 -0.71 -6.44 -4.33
CA SER A 68 -1.50 -6.70 -3.13
C SER A 68 -0.80 -6.10 -1.92
N GLU A 69 -1.61 -5.64 -0.97
CA GLU A 69 -1.17 -4.97 0.26
C GLU A 69 -1.96 -5.52 1.42
N PHE A 70 -1.30 -6.07 2.43
CA PHE A 70 -1.99 -6.68 3.56
C PHE A 70 -1.24 -6.48 4.87
N ASN A 71 -1.99 -6.51 5.97
CA ASN A 71 -1.43 -6.55 7.31
C ASN A 71 -0.93 -7.99 7.57
N PRO A 72 0.39 -8.22 7.69
CA PRO A 72 0.95 -9.55 7.92
C PRO A 72 0.85 -10.00 9.39
N SER A 73 0.43 -9.11 10.30
CA SER A 73 0.25 -9.43 11.72
C SER A 73 -1.07 -10.17 11.94
N ASP A 74 -1.05 -11.21 12.76
CA ASP A 74 -2.25 -11.93 13.20
C ASP A 74 -2.95 -11.25 14.40
N THR A 75 -2.26 -10.33 15.07
CA THR A 75 -2.71 -9.74 16.35
C THR A 75 -2.82 -8.23 16.36
N GLU A 76 -2.02 -7.53 15.56
CA GLU A 76 -1.93 -6.07 15.57
C GLU A 76 -2.69 -5.45 14.38
N GLY A 77 -3.22 -4.25 14.58
CA GLY A 77 -3.78 -3.46 13.48
C GLY A 77 -2.68 -2.80 12.64
N LEU A 78 -3.06 -2.34 11.45
CA LEU A 78 -2.23 -1.54 10.55
C LEU A 78 -2.93 -0.22 10.30
N HIS A 79 -2.20 0.89 10.40
CA HIS A 79 -2.68 2.24 10.08
C HIS A 79 -1.69 2.93 9.14
N PHE A 80 -2.15 3.37 7.97
CA PHE A 80 -1.30 4.02 6.97
C PHE A 80 -2.08 5.03 6.11
N TYR A 81 -1.33 5.90 5.44
CA TYR A 81 -1.79 6.75 4.33
C TYR A 81 -1.29 6.21 3.00
#